data_AF-A0A0N8H8W8-F1
#
_entry.id   AF-A0A0N8H8W8-F1
#
_cell.length_a   1.000
_cell.length_b   1.000
_cell.length_c   1.000
_cell.angle_alpha   90.00
_cell.angle_beta   90.00
_cell.angle_gamma   90.00
#
_symmetry.space_group_name_H-M   'P 1'
#
loop_
_entity.id
_entity.type
_entity.pdbx_description
1 polymer ?
#
loop_
_entity_poly.entity_id
_entity_poly.type
_entity_poly.pdbx_seq_one_letter_code
_entity_poly.pdbx_strand_id
1 'polypeptide(L)'
;MPSHHKDCKAEAQTQIPPDRQAETVSFECYLPTDEPALKRLLEPLPFSTTINENLALAAAFIDHAGHLAQKFGSGYELLEKRLHTAIDTIGNDAIDMALLRERLHAQTHKIENLETTVAGQDKAYHDLEQRLAKGRAAALKTEKELARKLRLSEKAVQKSQAAESRLKQKLDKTLLEEHEKWLREMEHENEDHKAIDESHDALERALQEKAALRTELDSKSEQLTSTSHELEIAKERLSACKKNCDDKEAEKLILTEQLSSVNRASTDLYANIDALNAKLAASEQEVLNTAKNLADKTKELTEINEKVVLKDSTISSLETALGGIKEDRDQKIKLLEDVQKSAEDTQKALQAKIEELSAHDLEDHQRLEAAEEAKRLSEESVKELQAKVEEAKVHDEEDHKRLEAEEEAKRATEAELARVKLQLEEEKKPKLPNKTLSNPIPIVGSLGGASDNFDDIAYPLESTFPITLYGYSSTKAFVSINGVFSLDRGDANFNYVPLPARDKGLPDYVLFPFWCDLYIYKDTPQGIYYEPAGEAPSRTLCVEWYVSRYRDRDQYYHFNMLLEEAKPNVVTYKFYEALDKGASCTIGAQGPNSAQLFSFNEAKALPGVQVVIDTAAGSLTRSTFAI
;
A
#
# COMPACT_ATOMS: atom_id res chain seq x y z
N MET A 1 -63.55 -81.33 52.91
CA MET A 1 -64.57 -80.83 53.88
C MET A 1 -65.82 -80.50 53.11
N PRO A 2 -67.03 -80.81 53.59
CA PRO A 2 -67.41 -81.70 54.72
C PRO A 2 -67.60 -83.15 54.21
N SER A 3 -68.25 -84.12 54.88
CA SER A 3 -68.15 -84.62 56.28
C SER A 3 -68.78 -86.02 56.40
N HIS A 4 -68.35 -86.83 57.39
CA HIS A 4 -69.14 -87.67 58.33
C HIS A 4 -70.56 -88.18 57.98
N HIS A 5 -71.02 -89.38 58.38
CA HIS A 5 -70.70 -90.18 59.59
C HIS A 5 -71.17 -91.66 59.48
N LYS A 6 -70.49 -92.61 60.18
CA LYS A 6 -70.98 -93.63 61.16
C LYS A 6 -72.23 -94.51 60.92
N ASP A 7 -72.42 -95.68 61.56
CA ASP A 7 -71.57 -96.66 62.30
C ASP A 7 -72.40 -97.95 62.57
N CYS A 8 -71.75 -99.03 63.03
CA CYS A 8 -72.32 -100.18 63.77
C CYS A 8 -73.26 -101.17 63.03
N LYS A 9 -72.91 -102.46 62.94
CA LYS A 9 -73.10 -103.56 63.93
C LYS A 9 -74.57 -104.00 64.06
N ALA A 10 -75.00 -105.25 63.82
CA ALA A 10 -74.45 -106.59 64.11
C ALA A 10 -74.53 -107.02 65.58
N GLU A 11 -75.42 -108.00 65.87
CA GLU A 11 -75.15 -109.22 66.67
C GLU A 11 -76.37 -110.16 66.64
N ALA A 12 -76.22 -111.41 67.10
CA ALA A 12 -77.24 -112.46 67.07
C ALA A 12 -77.12 -113.42 68.27
N GLN A 13 -78.25 -113.95 68.77
CA GLN A 13 -78.46 -115.15 69.63
C GLN A 13 -79.95 -115.19 70.03
N THR A 14 -80.81 -116.19 69.77
CA THR A 14 -80.89 -117.64 70.12
C THR A 14 -81.20 -117.97 71.60
N GLN A 15 -82.34 -118.64 71.85
CA GLN A 15 -82.59 -119.82 72.75
C GLN A 15 -84.14 -120.05 72.91
N ILE A 16 -84.73 -121.24 72.66
CA ILE A 16 -84.82 -122.52 73.47
C ILE A 16 -85.80 -122.36 74.68
N PRO A 17 -86.69 -123.34 75.08
CA PRO A 17 -86.75 -124.82 74.92
C PRO A 17 -88.17 -125.40 74.54
N PRO A 18 -88.62 -126.65 74.87
CA PRO A 18 -88.05 -128.01 74.78
C PRO A 18 -88.91 -129.10 74.04
N ASP A 19 -88.28 -130.23 73.71
CA ASP A 19 -88.78 -131.64 73.65
C ASP A 19 -90.30 -131.97 73.71
N ARG A 20 -90.92 -132.49 72.62
CA ARG A 20 -91.31 -133.94 72.46
C ARG A 20 -92.10 -134.30 71.17
N GLN A 21 -91.73 -135.46 70.61
CA GLN A 21 -92.44 -136.40 69.73
C GLN A 21 -93.73 -135.95 68.98
N ALA A 22 -93.64 -135.93 67.64
CA ALA A 22 -94.72 -136.26 66.71
C ALA A 22 -94.12 -136.98 65.50
N GLU A 23 -94.81 -137.99 64.93
CA GLU A 23 -94.35 -138.70 63.73
C GLU A 23 -94.78 -137.94 62.46
N THR A 24 -93.81 -137.36 61.75
CA THR A 24 -94.06 -136.53 60.57
C THR A 24 -93.92 -137.34 59.28
N VAL A 25 -95.04 -137.61 58.59
CA VAL A 25 -95.02 -138.16 57.23
C VAL A 25 -94.84 -137.02 56.23
N SER A 26 -93.65 -136.92 55.63
CA SER A 26 -93.30 -135.90 54.63
C SER A 26 -93.58 -136.38 53.20
N PHE A 27 -94.34 -135.59 52.44
CA PHE A 27 -94.39 -135.69 50.97
C PHE A 27 -93.47 -134.62 50.37
N GLU A 28 -92.46 -135.04 49.62
CA GLU A 28 -91.62 -134.13 48.82
C GLU A 28 -92.31 -133.81 47.50
N CYS A 29 -92.27 -132.54 47.09
CA CYS A 29 -92.82 -132.07 45.82
C CYS A 29 -91.71 -131.35 45.03
N TYR A 30 -91.48 -131.79 43.80
CA TYR A 30 -90.36 -131.36 42.97
C TYR A 30 -90.78 -130.35 41.91
N LEU A 31 -89.84 -129.50 41.47
CA LEU A 31 -90.06 -128.55 40.38
C LEU A 31 -90.22 -129.28 39.04
N PRO A 32 -91.08 -128.80 38.12
CA PRO A 32 -91.26 -129.39 36.80
C PRO A 32 -89.99 -129.28 35.94
N THR A 33 -89.77 -130.28 35.09
CA THR A 33 -88.53 -130.46 34.31
C THR A 33 -88.76 -130.21 32.81
N ASP A 34 -87.69 -129.89 32.06
CA ASP A 34 -87.80 -129.60 30.62
C ASP A 34 -88.41 -130.78 29.84
N GLU A 35 -87.91 -131.99 30.08
CA GLU A 35 -88.62 -133.24 29.77
C GLU A 35 -89.63 -133.53 30.90
N PRO A 36 -90.94 -133.56 30.63
CA PRO A 36 -91.94 -133.72 31.66
C PRO A 36 -92.12 -135.19 32.05
N ALA A 37 -92.16 -135.48 33.36
CA ALA A 37 -92.32 -136.84 33.89
C ALA A 37 -93.64 -137.53 33.48
N LEU A 38 -94.62 -136.75 33.02
CA LEU A 38 -95.87 -137.20 32.40
C LEU A 38 -96.10 -136.41 31.11
N LYS A 39 -96.65 -137.05 30.08
CA LYS A 39 -96.86 -136.41 28.77
C LYS A 39 -97.80 -135.21 28.88
N ARG A 40 -97.28 -133.99 28.67
CA ARG A 40 -98.04 -132.73 28.62
C ARG A 40 -99.27 -132.86 27.71
N LEU A 41 -100.43 -132.48 28.24
CA LEU A 41 -101.71 -132.50 27.54
C LEU A 41 -101.88 -131.24 26.70
N LEU A 42 -102.46 -131.37 25.51
CA LEU A 42 -102.78 -130.27 24.60
C LEU A 42 -104.29 -130.17 24.32
N GLU A 43 -105.10 -130.97 25.00
CA GLU A 43 -106.55 -131.11 24.83
C GLU A 43 -107.28 -131.02 26.18
N PRO A 44 -108.60 -130.73 26.21
CA PRO A 44 -109.36 -130.57 27.45
C PRO A 44 -109.41 -131.86 28.30
N LEU A 45 -109.38 -131.68 29.63
CA LEU A 45 -109.39 -132.76 30.63
C LEU A 45 -110.63 -133.69 30.49
N PRO A 46 -110.46 -134.99 30.20
CA PRO A 46 -111.48 -135.98 30.50
C PRO A 46 -111.46 -136.27 32.00
N PHE A 47 -112.59 -136.12 32.68
CA PHE A 47 -112.72 -136.54 34.08
C PHE A 47 -112.73 -138.08 34.16
N SER A 48 -111.61 -138.67 34.55
CA SER A 48 -111.54 -140.10 34.83
C SER A 48 -112.37 -140.47 36.06
N THR A 49 -112.91 -141.69 36.08
CA THR A 49 -113.52 -142.27 37.28
C THR A 49 -112.51 -142.69 38.34
N THR A 50 -111.20 -142.56 38.08
CA THR A 50 -110.13 -142.83 39.05
C THR A 50 -109.37 -141.57 39.47
N ILE A 51 -109.06 -141.47 40.76
CA ILE A 51 -108.36 -140.31 41.35
C ILE A 51 -106.92 -140.18 40.81
N ASN A 52 -106.23 -141.31 40.60
CA ASN A 52 -104.83 -141.32 40.20
C ASN A 52 -104.61 -140.72 38.80
N GLU A 53 -105.50 -141.00 37.84
CA GLU A 53 -105.41 -140.40 36.50
C GLU A 53 -105.68 -138.89 36.57
N ASN A 54 -106.73 -138.46 37.27
CA ASN A 54 -107.03 -137.02 37.40
C ASN A 54 -105.86 -136.24 38.07
N LEU A 55 -105.16 -136.83 39.04
CA LEU A 55 -103.94 -136.26 39.63
C LEU A 55 -102.78 -136.18 38.63
N ALA A 56 -102.55 -137.24 37.85
CA ALA A 56 -101.51 -137.27 36.82
C ALA A 56 -101.75 -136.22 35.72
N LEU A 57 -102.99 -136.09 35.26
CA LEU A 57 -103.39 -135.10 34.26
C LEU A 57 -103.26 -133.66 34.80
N ALA A 58 -103.61 -133.42 36.07
CA ALA A 58 -103.42 -132.12 36.72
C ALA A 58 -101.94 -131.74 36.89
N ALA A 59 -101.08 -132.68 37.28
CA ALA A 59 -99.64 -132.46 37.39
C ALA A 59 -99.02 -132.07 36.04
N ALA A 60 -99.39 -132.77 34.95
CA ALA A 60 -98.93 -132.47 33.60
C ALA A 60 -99.38 -131.08 33.09
N PHE A 61 -100.51 -130.57 33.56
CA PHE A 61 -100.97 -129.21 33.25
C PHE A 61 -100.19 -128.13 34.03
N ILE A 62 -99.95 -128.35 35.32
CA ILE A 62 -99.15 -127.44 36.17
C ILE A 62 -97.71 -127.33 35.65
N ASP A 63 -97.12 -128.46 35.26
CA ASP A 63 -95.81 -128.54 34.61
C ASP A 63 -95.75 -127.69 33.32
N HIS A 64 -96.75 -127.83 32.44
CA HIS A 64 -96.81 -127.04 31.20
C HIS A 64 -96.97 -125.53 31.48
N ALA A 65 -97.82 -125.16 32.44
CA ALA A 65 -98.02 -123.77 32.85
C ALA A 65 -96.74 -123.14 33.43
N GLY A 66 -95.97 -123.91 34.23
CA GLY A 66 -94.68 -123.50 34.77
C GLY A 66 -93.65 -123.24 33.66
N HIS A 67 -93.51 -124.16 32.71
CA HIS A 67 -92.60 -123.99 31.56
C HIS A 67 -92.96 -122.77 30.70
N LEU A 68 -94.26 -122.51 30.47
CA LEU A 68 -94.72 -121.29 29.78
C LEU A 68 -94.36 -120.03 30.56
N ALA A 69 -94.61 -119.98 31.88
CA ALA A 69 -94.28 -118.83 32.72
C ALA A 69 -92.79 -118.50 32.70
N GLN A 70 -91.92 -119.52 32.81
CA GLN A 70 -90.46 -119.36 32.73
C GLN A 70 -90.00 -118.84 31.35
N LYS A 71 -90.60 -119.35 30.27
CA LYS A 71 -90.29 -118.93 28.89
C LYS A 71 -90.74 -117.50 28.59
N PHE A 72 -91.87 -117.05 29.13
CA PHE A 72 -92.28 -115.65 29.03
C PHE A 72 -91.42 -114.73 29.90
N GLY A 73 -91.16 -115.09 31.17
CA GLY A 73 -90.36 -114.27 32.09
C GLY A 73 -88.96 -113.96 31.57
N SER A 74 -88.24 -114.98 31.09
CA SER A 74 -86.91 -114.81 30.47
C SER A 74 -86.92 -113.97 29.18
N GLY A 75 -88.01 -114.04 28.40
CA GLY A 75 -88.21 -113.17 27.23
C GLY A 75 -88.45 -111.70 27.61
N TYR A 76 -89.23 -111.45 28.66
CA TYR A 76 -89.49 -110.09 29.17
C TYR A 76 -88.24 -109.43 29.74
N GLU A 77 -87.43 -110.14 30.54
CA GLU A 77 -86.20 -109.59 31.13
C GLU A 77 -85.17 -109.19 30.05
N LEU A 78 -85.06 -109.97 28.97
CA LEU A 78 -84.21 -109.64 27.83
C LEU A 78 -84.74 -108.42 27.03
N LEU A 79 -86.06 -108.30 26.89
CA LEU A 79 -86.69 -107.14 26.26
C LEU A 79 -86.49 -105.86 27.09
N GLU A 80 -86.65 -105.96 28.40
CA GLU A 80 -86.46 -104.85 29.35
C GLU A 80 -85.01 -104.35 29.35
N LYS A 81 -84.03 -105.25 29.38
CA LYS A 81 -82.60 -104.87 29.28
C LYS A 81 -82.30 -104.15 27.96
N ARG A 82 -82.82 -104.65 26.84
CA ARG A 82 -82.67 -104.00 25.53
C ARG A 82 -83.37 -102.64 25.45
N LEU A 83 -84.51 -102.48 26.13
CA LEU A 83 -85.23 -101.21 26.20
C LEU A 83 -84.43 -100.16 26.99
N HIS A 84 -83.86 -100.52 28.15
CA HIS A 84 -82.99 -99.62 28.92
C HIS A 84 -81.77 -99.19 28.11
N THR A 85 -81.02 -100.11 27.49
CA THR A 85 -79.87 -99.75 26.64
C THR A 85 -80.26 -98.86 25.45
N ALA A 86 -81.45 -99.04 24.87
CA ALA A 86 -81.95 -98.16 23.82
C ALA A 86 -82.28 -96.76 24.34
N ILE A 87 -82.88 -96.64 25.53
CA ILE A 87 -83.15 -95.36 26.20
C ILE A 87 -81.84 -94.62 26.51
N ASP A 88 -80.84 -95.32 27.07
CA ASP A 88 -79.52 -94.74 27.37
C ASP A 88 -78.82 -94.23 26.10
N THR A 89 -78.89 -95.01 25.01
CA THR A 89 -78.31 -94.61 23.71
C THR A 89 -78.99 -93.36 23.16
N ILE A 90 -80.33 -93.34 23.12
CA ILE A 90 -81.11 -92.18 22.66
C ILE A 90 -80.86 -90.94 23.54
N GLY A 91 -80.66 -91.13 24.85
CA GLY A 91 -80.31 -90.06 25.78
C GLY A 91 -78.95 -89.44 25.47
N ASN A 92 -77.93 -90.26 25.22
CA ASN A 92 -76.59 -89.80 24.82
C ASN A 92 -76.60 -89.11 23.44
N ASP A 93 -77.25 -89.72 22.44
CA ASP A 93 -77.41 -89.13 21.10
C ASP A 93 -78.09 -87.75 21.16
N ALA A 94 -79.07 -87.57 22.05
CA ALA A 94 -79.74 -86.29 22.26
C ALA A 94 -78.83 -85.22 22.89
N ILE A 95 -77.91 -85.60 23.77
CA ILE A 95 -76.91 -84.71 24.38
C ILE A 95 -75.88 -84.28 23.33
N ASP A 96 -75.33 -85.22 22.55
CA ASP A 96 -74.36 -84.90 21.49
C ASP A 96 -75.01 -84.03 20.39
N MET A 97 -76.27 -84.30 20.03
CA MET A 97 -77.03 -83.44 19.10
C MET A 97 -77.32 -82.04 19.67
N ALA A 98 -77.39 -81.86 21.00
CA ALA A 98 -77.48 -80.54 21.61
C ALA A 98 -76.13 -79.79 21.54
N LEU A 99 -75.03 -80.45 21.88
CA LEU A 99 -73.67 -79.89 21.80
C LEU A 99 -73.26 -79.53 20.36
N LEU A 100 -73.67 -80.33 19.37
CA LEU A 100 -73.48 -80.03 17.95
C LEU A 100 -74.27 -78.79 17.50
N ARG A 101 -75.51 -78.61 17.99
CA ARG A 101 -76.31 -77.39 17.73
C ARG A 101 -75.67 -76.15 18.34
N GLU A 102 -75.22 -76.22 19.59
CA GLU A 102 -74.54 -75.10 20.26
C GLU A 102 -73.28 -74.69 19.48
N ARG A 103 -72.45 -75.67 19.08
CA ARG A 103 -71.25 -75.42 18.26
C ARG A 103 -71.61 -74.81 16.90
N LEU A 104 -72.68 -75.27 16.26
CA LEU A 104 -73.16 -74.71 14.99
C LEU A 104 -73.60 -73.25 15.16
N HIS A 105 -74.40 -72.92 16.17
CA HIS A 105 -74.81 -71.54 16.46
C HIS A 105 -73.60 -70.62 16.75
N ALA A 106 -72.63 -71.09 17.52
CA ALA A 106 -71.40 -70.36 17.79
C ALA A 106 -70.56 -70.12 16.52
N GLN A 107 -70.54 -71.08 15.57
CA GLN A 107 -69.89 -70.88 14.27
C GLN A 107 -70.67 -69.93 13.37
N THR A 108 -72.00 -70.00 13.32
CA THR A 108 -72.85 -69.06 12.56
C THR A 108 -72.62 -67.62 13.02
N HIS A 109 -72.69 -67.33 14.32
CA HIS A 109 -72.40 -65.99 14.83
C HIS A 109 -70.96 -65.55 14.54
N LYS A 110 -69.99 -66.47 14.48
CA LYS A 110 -68.62 -66.11 14.06
C LYS A 110 -68.55 -65.74 12.57
N ILE A 111 -69.34 -66.37 11.71
CA ILE A 111 -69.44 -66.02 10.28
C ILE A 111 -70.08 -64.64 10.13
N GLU A 112 -71.22 -64.37 10.77
CA GLU A 112 -71.90 -63.06 10.74
C GLU A 112 -70.98 -61.89 11.17
N ASN A 113 -70.17 -62.10 12.22
CA ASN A 113 -69.18 -61.12 12.69
C ASN A 113 -68.01 -60.93 11.70
N LEU A 114 -67.64 -61.96 10.92
CA LEU A 114 -66.62 -61.85 9.88
C LEU A 114 -67.18 -61.17 8.62
N GLU A 115 -68.40 -61.50 8.19
CA GLU A 115 -69.07 -60.88 7.04
C GLU A 115 -69.27 -59.37 7.26
N THR A 116 -69.74 -58.98 8.45
CA THR A 116 -69.85 -57.56 8.82
C THR A 116 -68.50 -56.84 8.89
N THR A 117 -67.43 -57.52 9.31
CA THR A 117 -66.06 -56.99 9.30
C THR A 117 -65.55 -56.78 7.86
N VAL A 118 -65.72 -57.78 6.98
CA VAL A 118 -65.32 -57.70 5.55
C VAL A 118 -66.09 -56.60 4.84
N ALA A 119 -67.42 -56.53 5.01
CA ALA A 119 -68.25 -55.46 4.45
C ALA A 119 -67.92 -54.05 5.01
N GLY A 120 -67.22 -53.97 6.16
CA GLY A 120 -66.62 -52.74 6.66
C GLY A 120 -65.30 -52.41 5.96
N GLN A 121 -64.44 -53.41 5.73
CA GLN A 121 -63.17 -53.27 5.03
C GLN A 121 -63.36 -52.89 3.55
N ASP A 122 -64.32 -53.50 2.84
CA ASP A 122 -64.64 -53.16 1.44
C ASP A 122 -65.05 -51.69 1.27
N LYS A 123 -65.85 -51.16 2.21
CA LYS A 123 -66.24 -49.74 2.24
C LYS A 123 -65.05 -48.83 2.48
N ALA A 124 -64.15 -49.20 3.39
CA ALA A 124 -62.92 -48.45 3.66
C ALA A 124 -61.95 -48.47 2.46
N TYR A 125 -61.83 -49.61 1.77
CA TYR A 125 -61.07 -49.75 0.54
C TYR A 125 -61.62 -48.81 -0.55
N HIS A 126 -62.95 -48.79 -0.74
CA HIS A 126 -63.58 -47.94 -1.74
C HIS A 126 -63.45 -46.43 -1.47
N ASP A 127 -63.53 -45.99 -0.20
CA ASP A 127 -63.20 -44.58 0.16
C ASP A 127 -61.75 -44.24 -0.17
N LEU A 128 -60.81 -45.14 0.16
CA LEU A 128 -59.39 -44.95 -0.16
C LEU A 128 -59.15 -44.88 -1.68
N GLU A 129 -59.79 -45.73 -2.48
CA GLU A 129 -59.74 -45.65 -3.95
C GLU A 129 -60.26 -44.31 -4.48
N GLN A 130 -61.45 -43.86 -4.03
CA GLN A 130 -62.01 -42.58 -4.45
C GLN A 130 -61.10 -41.40 -4.06
N ARG A 131 -60.51 -41.43 -2.86
CA ARG A 131 -59.56 -40.41 -2.37
C ARG A 131 -58.26 -40.42 -3.16
N LEU A 132 -57.72 -41.59 -3.49
CA LEU A 132 -56.54 -41.74 -4.35
C LEU A 132 -56.81 -41.25 -5.78
N ALA A 133 -57.97 -41.56 -6.35
CA ALA A 133 -58.39 -41.07 -7.67
C ALA A 133 -58.52 -39.53 -7.68
N LYS A 134 -59.17 -38.96 -6.68
CA LYS A 134 -59.30 -37.50 -6.49
C LYS A 134 -57.94 -36.82 -6.30
N GLY A 135 -57.04 -37.43 -5.52
CA GLY A 135 -55.67 -36.95 -5.32
C GLY A 135 -54.85 -36.96 -6.61
N ARG A 136 -54.88 -38.07 -7.36
CA ARG A 136 -54.22 -38.19 -8.68
C ARG A 136 -54.75 -37.15 -9.69
N ALA A 137 -56.06 -36.92 -9.74
CA ALA A 137 -56.67 -35.92 -10.60
C ALA A 137 -56.26 -34.48 -10.22
N ALA A 138 -56.14 -34.18 -8.93
CA ALA A 138 -55.64 -32.88 -8.45
C ALA A 138 -54.15 -32.68 -8.80
N ALA A 139 -53.30 -33.69 -8.58
CA ALA A 139 -51.88 -33.65 -8.90
C ALA A 139 -51.63 -33.46 -10.41
N LEU A 140 -52.35 -34.19 -11.28
CA LEU A 140 -52.26 -34.02 -12.74
C LEU A 140 -52.71 -32.62 -13.21
N LYS A 141 -53.58 -31.94 -12.45
CA LYS A 141 -53.98 -30.55 -12.73
C LYS A 141 -52.88 -29.55 -12.33
N THR A 142 -52.29 -29.70 -11.15
CA THR A 142 -51.19 -28.81 -10.70
C THR A 142 -49.93 -29.00 -11.53
N GLU A 143 -49.58 -30.25 -11.89
CA GLU A 143 -48.49 -30.59 -12.82
C GLU A 143 -48.64 -29.84 -14.16
N LYS A 144 -49.82 -29.91 -14.79
CA LYS A 144 -50.10 -29.21 -16.06
C LYS A 144 -50.03 -27.70 -15.93
N GLU A 145 -50.41 -27.13 -14.78
CA GLU A 145 -50.29 -25.69 -14.53
C GLU A 145 -48.82 -25.27 -14.32
N LEU A 146 -48.04 -26.06 -13.58
CA LEU A 146 -46.61 -25.84 -13.36
C LEU A 146 -45.82 -25.97 -14.66
N ALA A 147 -46.10 -26.99 -15.48
CA ALA A 147 -45.49 -27.15 -16.80
C ALA A 147 -45.83 -25.98 -17.74
N ARG A 148 -47.03 -25.38 -17.64
CA ARG A 148 -47.40 -24.16 -18.37
C ARG A 148 -46.62 -22.94 -17.86
N LYS A 149 -46.45 -22.79 -16.54
CA LYS A 149 -45.66 -21.71 -15.94
C LYS A 149 -44.19 -21.81 -16.34
N LEU A 150 -43.60 -23.01 -16.23
CA LEU A 150 -42.22 -23.31 -16.62
C LEU A 150 -41.93 -22.88 -18.07
N ARG A 151 -42.78 -23.30 -19.02
CA ARG A 151 -42.69 -22.92 -20.45
C ARG A 151 -42.84 -21.42 -20.74
N LEU A 152 -43.42 -20.66 -19.82
CA LEU A 152 -43.50 -19.20 -19.92
C LEU A 152 -42.24 -18.53 -19.36
N SER A 153 -41.69 -19.02 -18.23
CA SER A 153 -40.41 -18.57 -17.70
C SER A 153 -39.23 -18.90 -18.63
N GLU A 154 -39.18 -20.10 -19.22
CA GLU A 154 -38.16 -20.49 -20.21
C GLU A 154 -38.11 -19.50 -21.39
N LYS A 155 -39.28 -19.14 -21.93
CA LYS A 155 -39.41 -18.16 -23.02
C LYS A 155 -39.11 -16.72 -22.60
N ALA A 156 -39.25 -16.39 -21.31
CA ALA A 156 -38.84 -15.10 -20.78
C ALA A 156 -37.30 -15.03 -20.63
N VAL A 157 -36.68 -16.08 -20.09
CA VAL A 157 -35.21 -16.20 -19.96
C VAL A 157 -34.54 -16.15 -21.35
N GLN A 158 -35.03 -16.92 -22.32
CA GLN A 158 -34.50 -16.88 -23.70
C GLN A 158 -34.58 -15.48 -24.33
N LYS A 159 -35.65 -14.72 -24.08
CA LYS A 159 -35.77 -13.32 -24.52
C LYS A 159 -34.79 -12.40 -23.80
N SER A 160 -34.57 -12.62 -22.50
CA SER A 160 -33.60 -11.85 -21.71
C SER A 160 -32.18 -12.07 -22.22
N GLN A 161 -31.76 -13.33 -22.39
CA GLN A 161 -30.44 -13.70 -22.93
C GLN A 161 -30.22 -13.13 -24.34
N ALA A 162 -31.25 -13.12 -25.20
CA ALA A 162 -31.17 -12.52 -26.53
C ALA A 162 -31.10 -10.98 -26.50
N ALA A 163 -31.64 -10.31 -25.48
CA ALA A 163 -31.50 -8.88 -25.27
C ALA A 163 -30.12 -8.53 -24.67
N GLU A 164 -29.68 -9.27 -23.67
CA GLU A 164 -28.35 -9.21 -23.05
C GLU A 164 -27.23 -9.37 -24.07
N SER A 165 -27.31 -10.39 -24.94
CA SER A 165 -26.34 -10.61 -26.03
C SER A 165 -26.22 -9.41 -26.97
N ARG A 166 -27.34 -8.72 -27.25
CA ARG A 166 -27.37 -7.51 -28.09
C ARG A 166 -26.83 -6.27 -27.35
N LEU A 167 -27.05 -6.19 -26.04
CA LEU A 167 -26.49 -5.12 -25.21
C LEU A 167 -24.98 -5.28 -25.07
N LYS A 168 -24.49 -6.51 -24.84
CA LYS A 168 -23.06 -6.83 -24.84
C LYS A 168 -22.42 -6.49 -26.19
N GLN A 169 -22.96 -6.96 -27.31
CA GLN A 169 -22.42 -6.61 -28.64
C GLN A 169 -22.38 -5.09 -28.91
N LYS A 170 -23.32 -4.31 -28.36
CA LYS A 170 -23.27 -2.84 -28.43
C LYS A 170 -22.18 -2.26 -27.52
N LEU A 171 -22.06 -2.74 -26.29
CA LEU A 171 -21.03 -2.31 -25.34
C LEU A 171 -19.63 -2.61 -25.87
N ASP A 172 -19.39 -3.83 -26.34
CA ASP A 172 -18.12 -4.26 -26.95
C ASP A 172 -17.74 -3.34 -28.14
N LYS A 173 -18.73 -2.96 -28.97
CA LYS A 173 -18.52 -2.00 -30.08
C LYS A 173 -18.19 -0.59 -29.59
N THR A 174 -18.95 -0.05 -28.62
CA THR A 174 -18.70 1.30 -28.11
C THR A 174 -17.38 1.40 -27.34
N LEU A 175 -16.98 0.35 -26.62
CA LEU A 175 -15.65 0.27 -25.99
C LEU A 175 -14.53 0.28 -27.02
N LEU A 176 -14.70 -0.40 -28.17
CA LEU A 176 -13.73 -0.33 -29.27
C LEU A 176 -13.68 1.07 -29.90
N GLU A 177 -14.83 1.71 -30.15
CA GLU A 177 -14.90 3.06 -30.73
C GLU A 177 -14.27 4.14 -29.82
N GLU A 178 -14.47 4.04 -28.49
CA GLU A 178 -13.79 4.93 -27.53
C GLU A 178 -12.29 4.59 -27.38
N HIS A 179 -11.88 3.32 -27.49
CA HIS A 179 -10.46 2.95 -27.46
C HIS A 179 -9.71 3.45 -28.72
N GLU A 180 -10.30 3.30 -29.90
CA GLU A 180 -9.79 3.87 -31.16
C GLU A 180 -9.78 5.40 -31.15
N LYS A 181 -10.65 6.05 -30.37
CA LYS A 181 -10.62 7.50 -30.14
C LYS A 181 -9.47 7.88 -29.20
N TRP A 182 -9.36 7.22 -28.05
CA TRP A 182 -8.28 7.45 -27.08
C TRP A 182 -6.88 7.24 -27.66
N LEU A 183 -6.69 6.23 -28.53
CA LEU A 183 -5.42 6.02 -29.23
C LEU A 183 -5.04 7.20 -30.15
N ARG A 184 -6.01 7.83 -30.82
CA ARG A 184 -5.78 9.03 -31.66
C ARG A 184 -5.56 10.29 -30.82
N GLU A 185 -6.23 10.39 -29.68
CA GLU A 185 -5.98 11.48 -28.72
C GLU A 185 -4.55 11.39 -28.15
N MET A 186 -4.09 10.18 -27.78
CA MET A 186 -2.70 9.90 -27.41
C MET A 186 -1.67 10.15 -28.53
N GLU A 187 -2.01 9.81 -29.78
CA GLU A 187 -1.13 10.07 -30.93
C GLU A 187 -0.94 11.58 -31.15
N HIS A 188 -2.03 12.36 -31.12
CA HIS A 188 -1.97 13.83 -31.21
C HIS A 188 -1.32 14.49 -29.99
N GLU A 189 -1.56 14.03 -28.75
CA GLU A 189 -0.84 14.54 -27.56
C GLU A 189 0.68 14.34 -27.71
N ASN A 190 1.12 13.21 -28.26
CA ASN A 190 2.53 12.93 -28.54
C ASN A 190 3.09 13.76 -29.72
N GLU A 191 2.29 14.05 -30.75
CA GLU A 191 2.66 15.00 -31.82
C GLU A 191 2.83 16.43 -31.28
N ASP A 192 1.89 16.91 -30.47
CA ASP A 192 1.91 18.24 -29.85
C ASP A 192 3.08 18.37 -28.86
N HIS A 193 3.34 17.36 -28.02
CA HIS A 193 4.51 17.34 -27.14
C HIS A 193 5.81 17.45 -27.93
N LYS A 194 5.97 16.67 -29.01
CA LYS A 194 7.14 16.73 -29.89
C LYS A 194 7.29 18.10 -30.58
N ALA A 195 6.20 18.74 -30.99
CA ALA A 195 6.22 20.09 -31.56
C ALA A 195 6.58 21.17 -30.52
N ILE A 196 6.16 20.98 -29.26
CA ILE A 196 6.55 21.83 -28.13
C ILE A 196 8.04 21.70 -27.82
N ASP A 197 8.58 20.48 -27.82
CA ASP A 197 10.01 20.23 -27.58
C ASP A 197 10.88 20.79 -28.72
N GLU A 198 10.51 20.57 -29.99
CA GLU A 198 11.20 21.19 -31.15
C GLU A 198 11.17 22.73 -31.10
N SER A 199 10.10 23.32 -30.55
CA SER A 199 9.97 24.76 -30.32
C SER A 199 10.86 25.25 -29.16
N HIS A 200 10.96 24.49 -28.06
CA HIS A 200 11.88 24.80 -26.96
C HIS A 200 13.35 24.71 -27.42
N ASP A 201 13.73 23.66 -28.15
CA ASP A 201 15.07 23.51 -28.74
C ASP A 201 15.41 24.68 -29.69
N ALA A 202 14.43 25.16 -30.45
CA ALA A 202 14.60 26.33 -31.32
C ALA A 202 14.77 27.63 -30.52
N LEU A 203 13.98 27.81 -29.45
CA LEU A 203 14.07 28.95 -28.54
C LEU A 203 15.40 28.98 -27.79
N GLU A 204 15.89 27.84 -27.28
CA GLU A 204 17.17 27.80 -26.57
C GLU A 204 18.33 28.14 -27.50
N ARG A 205 18.36 27.57 -28.72
CA ARG A 205 19.35 27.94 -29.75
C ARG A 205 19.33 29.44 -30.06
N ALA A 206 18.15 30.05 -30.19
CA ALA A 206 18.02 31.49 -30.39
C ALA A 206 18.48 32.33 -29.18
N LEU A 207 18.31 31.82 -27.96
CA LEU A 207 18.84 32.46 -26.74
C LEU A 207 20.37 32.34 -26.64
N GLN A 208 20.94 31.19 -27.02
CA GLN A 208 22.40 30.98 -27.09
C GLN A 208 23.03 31.88 -28.18
N GLU A 209 22.43 31.98 -29.36
CA GLU A 209 22.88 32.87 -30.44
C GLU A 209 22.80 34.35 -30.02
N LYS A 210 21.69 34.76 -29.39
CA LYS A 210 21.53 36.10 -28.79
C LYS A 210 22.60 36.40 -27.74
N ALA A 211 23.00 35.42 -26.92
CA ALA A 211 24.07 35.59 -25.94
C ALA A 211 25.44 35.77 -26.61
N ALA A 212 25.75 34.97 -27.63
CA ALA A 212 26.98 35.10 -28.40
C ALA A 212 27.09 36.46 -29.12
N LEU A 213 26.02 36.88 -29.80
CA LEU A 213 25.92 38.21 -30.44
C LEU A 213 26.04 39.35 -29.42
N ARG A 214 25.55 39.16 -28.18
CA ARG A 214 25.72 40.14 -27.10
C ARG A 214 27.18 40.24 -26.66
N THR A 215 27.86 39.12 -26.46
CA THR A 215 29.30 39.11 -26.13
C THR A 215 30.15 39.75 -27.23
N GLU A 216 29.83 39.52 -28.50
CA GLU A 216 30.50 40.21 -29.60
C GLU A 216 30.22 41.72 -29.59
N LEU A 217 28.96 42.15 -29.40
CA LEU A 217 28.59 43.56 -29.32
C LEU A 217 29.30 44.29 -28.17
N ASP A 218 29.38 43.66 -27.00
CA ASP A 218 30.06 44.25 -25.83
C ASP A 218 31.59 44.34 -26.07
N SER A 219 32.21 43.32 -26.68
CA SER A 219 33.62 43.38 -27.11
C SER A 219 33.88 44.43 -28.20
N LYS A 220 32.96 44.61 -29.16
CA LYS A 220 33.04 45.68 -30.18
C LYS A 220 32.87 47.07 -29.56
N SER A 221 32.07 47.18 -28.50
CA SER A 221 31.91 48.43 -27.74
C SER A 221 33.19 48.78 -26.98
N GLU A 222 33.87 47.80 -26.40
CA GLU A 222 35.18 47.97 -25.74
C GLU A 222 36.30 48.34 -26.74
N GLN A 223 36.30 47.73 -27.93
CA GLN A 223 37.19 48.14 -29.03
C GLN A 223 36.93 49.59 -29.48
N LEU A 224 35.67 50.03 -29.47
CA LEU A 224 35.29 51.40 -29.83
C LEU A 224 35.67 52.42 -28.73
N THR A 225 35.51 52.11 -27.44
CA THR A 225 35.95 53.01 -26.36
C THR A 225 37.47 53.12 -26.32
N SER A 226 38.19 52.02 -26.52
CA SER A 226 39.65 52.01 -26.62
C SER A 226 40.15 52.89 -27.78
N THR A 227 39.68 52.65 -29.00
CA THR A 227 40.10 53.44 -30.18
C THR A 227 39.64 54.92 -30.11
N SER A 228 38.52 55.22 -29.45
CA SER A 228 38.11 56.60 -29.17
C SER A 228 39.04 57.29 -28.17
N HIS A 229 39.53 56.57 -27.16
CA HIS A 229 40.52 57.09 -26.21
C HIS A 229 41.89 57.34 -26.87
N GLU A 230 42.36 56.41 -27.71
CA GLU A 230 43.56 56.61 -28.53
C GLU A 230 43.43 57.84 -29.45
N LEU A 231 42.24 58.08 -30.02
CA LEU A 231 41.95 59.24 -30.86
C LEU A 231 42.01 60.57 -30.08
N GLU A 232 41.50 60.62 -28.84
CA GLU A 232 41.66 61.83 -28.00
C GLU A 232 43.12 62.07 -27.61
N ILE A 233 43.87 61.03 -27.23
CA ILE A 233 45.32 61.14 -26.98
C ILE A 233 46.06 61.66 -28.23
N ALA A 234 45.65 61.22 -29.43
CA ALA A 234 46.20 61.71 -30.69
C ALA A 234 45.84 63.19 -30.95
N LYS A 235 44.62 63.63 -30.63
CA LYS A 235 44.19 65.04 -30.72
C LYS A 235 44.95 65.94 -29.74
N GLU A 236 45.13 65.51 -28.49
CA GLU A 236 45.94 66.25 -27.50
C GLU A 236 47.39 66.40 -27.96
N ARG A 237 48.01 65.32 -28.45
CA ARG A 237 49.35 65.36 -29.05
C ARG A 237 49.44 66.29 -30.26
N LEU A 238 48.42 66.30 -31.12
CA LEU A 238 48.35 67.21 -32.26
C LEU A 238 48.21 68.67 -31.82
N SER A 239 47.42 68.94 -30.79
CA SER A 239 47.24 70.28 -30.19
C SER A 239 48.55 70.79 -29.57
N ALA A 240 49.25 69.95 -28.79
CA ALA A 240 50.55 70.27 -28.22
C ALA A 240 51.64 70.47 -29.30
N CYS A 241 51.62 69.64 -30.35
CA CYS A 241 52.51 69.79 -31.50
C CYS A 241 52.25 71.11 -32.24
N LYS A 242 50.98 71.46 -32.49
CA LYS A 242 50.61 72.74 -33.10
C LYS A 242 51.10 73.91 -32.25
N LYS A 243 50.85 73.89 -30.94
CA LYS A 243 51.33 74.97 -30.05
C LYS A 243 52.86 75.13 -30.13
N ASN A 244 53.61 74.03 -30.12
CA ASN A 244 55.07 74.08 -30.29
C ASN A 244 55.50 74.65 -31.66
N CYS A 245 54.74 74.39 -32.73
CA CYS A 245 54.96 75.05 -34.03
C CYS A 245 54.66 76.56 -33.98
N ASP A 246 53.56 76.97 -33.34
CA ASP A 246 53.18 78.38 -33.17
C ASP A 246 54.23 79.13 -32.30
N ASP A 247 54.70 78.52 -31.21
CA ASP A 247 55.78 79.02 -30.35
C ASP A 247 57.11 79.15 -31.13
N LYS A 248 57.45 78.19 -32.01
CA LYS A 248 58.66 78.22 -32.85
C LYS A 248 58.59 79.24 -33.99
N GLU A 249 57.42 79.46 -34.57
CA GLU A 249 57.22 80.50 -35.58
C GLU A 249 57.34 81.90 -34.97
N ALA A 250 56.93 82.08 -33.70
CA ALA A 250 57.19 83.30 -32.93
C ALA A 250 58.68 83.52 -32.60
N GLU A 251 59.41 82.48 -32.19
CA GLU A 251 60.86 82.54 -31.96
C GLU A 251 61.64 82.92 -33.23
N LYS A 252 61.27 82.33 -34.37
CA LYS A 252 61.78 82.67 -35.71
C LYS A 252 61.51 84.15 -36.07
N LEU A 253 60.34 84.68 -35.71
CA LEU A 253 60.00 86.10 -35.90
C LEU A 253 60.93 87.01 -35.08
N ILE A 254 61.17 86.68 -33.81
CA ILE A 254 62.09 87.41 -32.93
C ILE A 254 63.53 87.38 -33.47
N LEU A 255 64.01 86.20 -33.91
CA LEU A 255 65.33 86.05 -34.52
C LEU A 255 65.46 86.85 -35.84
N THR A 256 64.37 86.97 -36.61
CA THR A 256 64.34 87.78 -37.84
C THR A 256 64.42 89.28 -37.54
N GLU A 257 63.71 89.77 -36.52
CA GLU A 257 63.82 91.17 -36.06
C GLU A 257 65.25 91.47 -35.59
N GLN A 258 65.84 90.58 -34.77
CA GLN A 258 67.23 90.69 -34.30
C GLN A 258 68.23 90.73 -35.46
N LEU A 259 68.10 89.85 -36.45
CA LEU A 259 68.95 89.84 -37.64
C LEU A 259 68.80 91.14 -38.45
N SER A 260 67.59 91.69 -38.54
CA SER A 260 67.36 92.98 -39.21
C SER A 260 68.04 94.15 -38.46
N SER A 261 68.07 94.10 -37.13
CA SER A 261 68.76 95.09 -36.28
C SER A 261 70.28 95.03 -36.46
N VAL A 262 70.85 93.81 -36.48
CA VAL A 262 72.29 93.60 -36.76
C VAL A 262 72.67 94.09 -38.15
N ASN A 263 71.82 93.87 -39.17
CA ASN A 263 72.06 94.38 -40.53
C ASN A 263 72.01 95.93 -40.59
N ARG A 264 71.12 96.60 -39.84
CA ARG A 264 71.12 98.07 -39.72
C ARG A 264 72.45 98.55 -39.10
N ALA A 265 72.84 97.99 -37.96
CA ALA A 265 74.09 98.34 -37.28
C ALA A 265 75.34 98.08 -38.16
N SER A 266 75.37 97.01 -38.94
CA SER A 266 76.44 96.77 -39.91
C SER A 266 76.45 97.80 -41.05
N THR A 267 75.27 98.28 -41.49
CA THR A 267 75.15 99.32 -42.52
C THR A 267 75.68 100.66 -41.99
N ASP A 268 75.34 101.01 -40.75
CA ASP A 268 75.85 102.20 -40.06
C ASP A 268 77.38 102.13 -39.86
N LEU A 269 77.94 100.96 -39.59
CA LEU A 269 79.39 100.75 -39.53
C LEU A 269 80.07 100.95 -40.90
N TYR A 270 79.50 100.44 -41.99
CA TYR A 270 80.04 100.71 -43.34
C TYR A 270 79.97 102.20 -43.69
N ALA A 271 78.87 102.89 -43.40
CA ALA A 271 78.76 104.34 -43.62
C ALA A 271 79.80 105.15 -42.81
N ASN A 272 80.13 104.73 -41.59
CA ASN A 272 81.20 105.33 -40.80
C ASN A 272 82.60 105.05 -41.37
N ILE A 273 82.84 103.85 -41.93
CA ILE A 273 84.10 103.51 -42.61
C ILE A 273 84.29 104.39 -43.85
N ASP A 274 83.27 104.56 -44.69
CA ASP A 274 83.34 105.43 -45.87
C ASP A 274 83.57 106.90 -45.49
N ALA A 275 82.92 107.39 -44.42
CA ALA A 275 83.15 108.72 -43.88
C ALA A 275 84.57 108.93 -43.31
N LEU A 276 85.24 107.88 -42.83
CA LEU A 276 86.64 107.91 -42.41
C LEU A 276 87.59 107.85 -43.61
N ASN A 277 87.32 107.01 -44.61
CA ASN A 277 88.08 106.93 -45.85
C ASN A 277 88.08 108.28 -46.60
N ALA A 278 86.93 108.95 -46.66
CA ALA A 278 86.81 110.29 -47.26
C ALA A 278 87.65 111.35 -46.53
N LYS A 279 87.79 111.26 -45.19
CA LYS A 279 88.67 112.14 -44.41
C LYS A 279 90.15 111.83 -44.63
N LEU A 280 90.51 110.55 -44.73
CA LEU A 280 91.89 110.12 -45.00
C LEU A 280 92.39 110.67 -46.34
N ALA A 281 91.59 110.48 -47.41
CA ALA A 281 91.91 111.00 -48.74
C ALA A 281 92.06 112.54 -48.78
N ALA A 282 91.29 113.27 -47.96
CA ALA A 282 91.43 114.72 -47.84
C ALA A 282 92.79 115.12 -47.23
N SER A 283 93.23 114.45 -46.16
CA SER A 283 94.56 114.71 -45.57
C SER A 283 95.72 114.25 -46.47
N GLU A 284 95.58 113.15 -47.21
CA GLU A 284 96.59 112.75 -48.22
C GLU A 284 96.78 113.83 -49.30
N GLN A 285 95.69 114.50 -49.70
CA GLN A 285 95.75 115.60 -50.65
C GLN A 285 96.43 116.87 -50.08
N GLU A 286 96.29 117.14 -48.77
CA GLU A 286 97.04 118.19 -48.08
C GLU A 286 98.55 117.88 -47.98
N VAL A 287 98.91 116.62 -47.73
CA VAL A 287 100.31 116.16 -47.73
C VAL A 287 100.94 116.31 -49.12
N LEU A 288 100.23 115.98 -50.20
CA LEU A 288 100.69 116.21 -51.58
C LEU A 288 100.89 117.70 -51.89
N ASN A 289 99.97 118.57 -51.46
CA ASN A 289 100.08 120.01 -51.67
C ASN A 289 101.26 120.64 -50.90
N THR A 290 101.50 120.20 -49.66
CA THR A 290 102.62 120.68 -48.84
C THR A 290 103.98 120.18 -49.34
N ALA A 291 104.07 118.91 -49.77
CA ALA A 291 105.27 118.36 -50.41
C ALA A 291 105.66 119.13 -51.69
N LYS A 292 104.68 119.56 -52.50
CA LYS A 292 104.92 120.37 -53.70
C LYS A 292 105.52 121.74 -53.37
N ASN A 293 104.93 122.46 -52.43
CA ASN A 293 105.45 123.77 -51.97
C ASN A 293 106.91 123.67 -51.47
N LEU A 294 107.28 122.56 -50.82
CA LEU A 294 108.64 122.31 -50.33
C LEU A 294 109.65 122.13 -51.48
N ALA A 295 109.26 121.38 -52.53
CA ALA A 295 110.07 121.19 -53.73
C ALA A 295 110.34 122.51 -54.48
N ASP A 296 109.31 123.35 -54.66
CA ASP A 296 109.44 124.64 -55.34
C ASP A 296 110.41 125.58 -54.59
N LYS A 297 110.39 125.61 -53.24
CA LYS A 297 111.33 126.42 -52.44
C LYS A 297 112.75 125.86 -52.39
N THR A 298 112.92 124.54 -52.52
CA THR A 298 114.25 123.91 -52.63
C THR A 298 114.96 124.34 -53.93
N LYS A 299 114.20 124.55 -55.00
CA LYS A 299 114.74 125.02 -56.29
C LYS A 299 115.24 126.47 -56.22
N GLU A 300 114.50 127.38 -55.58
CA GLU A 300 114.94 128.78 -55.42
C GLU A 300 116.29 128.90 -54.69
N LEU A 301 116.52 128.06 -53.67
CA LEU A 301 117.77 128.04 -52.90
C LEU A 301 119.00 127.65 -53.72
N THR A 302 118.86 126.68 -54.64
CA THR A 302 119.98 126.26 -55.52
C THR A 302 120.37 127.36 -56.50
N GLU A 303 119.39 128.03 -57.12
CA GLU A 303 119.63 129.14 -58.06
C GLU A 303 120.26 130.39 -57.40
N ILE A 304 120.21 130.52 -56.07
CA ILE A 304 120.88 131.59 -55.30
C ILE A 304 122.35 131.21 -55.04
N ASN A 305 122.62 129.97 -54.66
CA ASN A 305 123.96 129.52 -54.24
C ASN A 305 125.00 129.62 -55.36
N GLU A 306 124.64 129.26 -56.59
CA GLU A 306 125.53 129.36 -57.78
C GLU A 306 125.96 130.80 -58.08
N LYS A 307 125.13 131.81 -57.73
CA LYS A 307 125.43 133.23 -57.95
C LYS A 307 126.41 133.82 -56.94
N VAL A 308 126.70 133.12 -55.84
CA VAL A 308 127.68 133.54 -54.82
C VAL A 308 129.09 133.16 -55.27
N VAL A 309 129.29 131.88 -55.62
CA VAL A 309 130.60 131.31 -56.01
C VAL A 309 131.25 132.08 -57.18
N LEU A 310 130.44 132.57 -58.13
CA LEU A 310 130.88 133.36 -59.28
C LEU A 310 131.36 134.79 -58.94
N LYS A 311 131.08 135.31 -57.74
CA LYS A 311 131.56 136.63 -57.30
C LYS A 311 132.92 136.54 -56.61
N ASP A 312 133.12 135.56 -55.75
CA ASP A 312 134.36 135.43 -54.96
C ASP A 312 135.59 135.22 -55.85
N SER A 313 135.44 134.45 -56.95
CA SER A 313 136.50 134.26 -57.96
C SER A 313 136.95 135.56 -58.65
N THR A 314 136.10 136.60 -58.64
CA THR A 314 136.37 137.88 -59.32
C THR A 314 137.04 138.90 -58.39
N ILE A 315 136.92 138.73 -57.07
CA ILE A 315 137.54 139.62 -56.06
C ILE A 315 139.04 139.33 -55.93
N SER A 316 139.42 138.05 -55.80
CA SER A 316 140.82 137.65 -55.58
C SER A 316 141.77 138.10 -56.70
N SER A 317 141.29 138.18 -57.94
CA SER A 317 142.06 138.70 -59.10
C SER A 317 142.37 140.20 -59.05
N LEU A 318 141.71 140.99 -58.19
CA LEU A 318 141.98 142.43 -58.04
C LEU A 318 142.98 142.73 -56.91
N GLU A 319 143.12 141.85 -55.94
CA GLU A 319 144.00 142.06 -54.77
C GLU A 319 145.48 141.96 -55.15
N THR A 320 145.84 141.07 -56.10
CA THR A 320 147.20 140.94 -56.62
C THR A 320 147.72 142.22 -57.31
N ALA A 321 146.82 143.08 -57.82
CA ALA A 321 147.19 144.32 -58.49
C ALA A 321 147.57 145.46 -57.53
N LEU A 322 147.26 145.35 -56.24
CA LEU A 322 147.48 146.42 -55.24
C LEU A 322 148.83 146.33 -54.50
N GLY A 323 149.59 145.25 -54.71
CA GLY A 323 150.94 145.10 -54.16
C GLY A 323 151.97 146.09 -54.72
N GLY A 324 151.69 146.77 -55.84
CA GLY A 324 152.62 147.71 -56.48
C GLY A 324 152.57 149.16 -55.98
N ILE A 325 151.59 149.56 -55.15
CA ILE A 325 151.40 150.97 -54.77
C ILE A 325 150.90 151.12 -53.31
N LYS A 326 151.69 150.71 -52.30
CA LYS A 326 151.77 151.40 -50.98
C LYS A 326 152.86 150.95 -49.98
N GLU A 327 154.06 150.65 -50.46
CA GLU A 327 155.30 150.75 -49.64
C GLU A 327 155.56 152.20 -49.14
N ASP A 328 154.77 153.17 -49.62
CA ASP A 328 154.84 154.62 -49.32
C ASP A 328 154.00 155.08 -48.09
N ARG A 329 153.39 154.16 -47.30
CA ARG A 329 152.57 154.53 -46.12
C ARG A 329 152.99 153.88 -44.79
N ASP A 330 154.08 153.11 -44.77
CA ASP A 330 154.35 152.16 -43.68
C ASP A 330 155.06 152.77 -42.44
N GLN A 331 154.55 153.90 -41.93
CA GLN A 331 155.22 154.66 -40.84
C GLN A 331 154.32 155.23 -39.71
N LYS A 332 152.99 154.98 -39.65
CA LYS A 332 152.13 155.56 -38.57
C LYS A 332 150.98 154.69 -38.01
N ILE A 333 151.15 154.24 -36.75
CA ILE A 333 150.17 154.17 -35.62
C ILE A 333 148.98 153.16 -35.75
N LYS A 334 148.69 152.12 -34.93
CA LYS A 334 149.14 151.50 -33.63
C LYS A 334 148.37 151.87 -32.31
N LEU A 335 147.36 151.07 -31.84
CA LEU A 335 146.83 150.81 -30.43
C LEU A 335 145.38 150.17 -30.31
N LEU A 336 145.07 149.26 -29.32
CA LEU A 336 143.76 148.69 -28.75
C LEU A 336 142.98 147.53 -29.47
N GLU A 337 142.30 146.46 -28.91
CA GLU A 337 142.04 145.79 -27.55
C GLU A 337 140.62 146.00 -26.84
N ASP A 338 139.83 145.11 -26.14
CA ASP A 338 139.48 143.62 -26.05
C ASP A 338 138.28 143.27 -25.00
N VAL A 339 137.82 141.99 -24.75
CA VAL A 339 137.28 141.33 -23.45
C VAL A 339 135.76 140.80 -23.14
N GLN A 340 135.58 139.48 -22.75
CA GLN A 340 134.68 138.68 -21.74
C GLN A 340 133.16 138.13 -21.78
N LYS A 341 132.60 137.46 -20.69
CA LYS A 341 131.65 136.23 -20.62
C LYS A 341 130.91 135.78 -19.23
N SER A 342 129.81 134.93 -19.21
CA SER A 342 129.15 133.99 -18.14
C SER A 342 128.10 134.48 -17.02
N ALA A 343 127.26 133.76 -16.17
CA ALA A 343 126.70 132.35 -15.80
C ALA A 343 125.57 132.37 -14.62
N GLU A 344 124.80 131.42 -13.95
CA GLU A 344 124.11 130.03 -14.05
C GLU A 344 123.15 129.55 -12.79
N ASP A 345 122.13 128.61 -12.91
CA ASP A 345 121.50 127.51 -12.00
C ASP A 345 120.34 127.56 -10.84
N THR A 346 119.70 126.37 -10.44
CA THR A 346 118.88 125.92 -9.17
C THR A 346 117.28 125.98 -9.00
N GLN A 347 116.41 125.38 -8.07
CA GLN A 347 116.22 124.09 -7.22
C GLN A 347 114.91 123.98 -6.23
N LYS A 348 114.33 122.77 -5.82
CA LYS A 348 113.63 122.26 -4.50
C LYS A 348 112.06 122.16 -4.13
N ALA A 349 111.55 121.10 -3.37
CA ALA A 349 110.40 121.04 -2.35
C ALA A 349 109.83 119.59 -1.88
N LEU A 350 108.86 119.41 -0.91
CA LEU A 350 108.44 118.13 -0.18
C LEU A 350 107.04 118.00 0.59
N GLN A 351 106.48 116.76 0.86
CA GLN A 351 105.85 116.16 2.14
C GLN A 351 104.34 115.67 2.39
N ALA A 352 104.18 114.46 3.03
CA ALA A 352 103.03 113.80 3.80
C ALA A 352 101.83 113.08 3.04
N LYS A 353 100.91 112.18 3.55
CA LYS A 353 100.58 111.27 4.74
C LYS A 353 99.51 110.18 4.28
N ILE A 354 99.06 109.01 4.84
CA ILE A 354 99.01 108.20 6.13
C ILE A 354 97.77 108.52 7.05
N GLU A 355 97.02 107.69 7.85
CA GLU A 355 96.96 106.27 8.39
C GLU A 355 95.80 105.35 7.78
N GLU A 356 94.97 104.40 8.35
CA GLU A 356 94.58 103.81 9.70
C GLU A 356 93.92 102.35 9.65
N LEU A 357 93.16 101.80 10.66
CA LEU A 357 92.85 100.32 10.83
C LEU A 357 91.49 99.81 11.42
N SER A 358 91.18 98.53 11.16
CA SER A 358 90.10 97.72 11.80
C SER A 358 90.38 96.19 11.77
N ALA A 359 89.46 95.33 12.27
CA ALA A 359 89.66 93.86 12.44
C ALA A 359 88.44 92.99 11.97
N HIS A 360 88.54 91.65 12.02
CA HIS A 360 87.59 90.68 11.42
C HIS A 360 87.66 89.28 12.07
N ASP A 361 86.49 88.67 12.34
CA ASP A 361 86.25 87.33 12.91
C ASP A 361 85.17 86.55 12.09
N LEU A 362 84.67 85.34 12.41
CA LEU A 362 85.23 83.98 12.68
C LEU A 362 84.04 83.04 13.09
N GLU A 363 84.24 81.74 13.36
CA GLU A 363 83.18 80.71 13.51
C GLU A 363 82.88 80.23 14.96
N ASP A 364 81.70 79.62 15.13
CA ASP A 364 81.29 78.55 16.10
C ASP A 364 81.66 78.59 17.61
N HIS A 365 80.64 78.50 18.50
CA HIS A 365 80.31 77.24 19.24
C HIS A 365 79.20 77.31 20.34
N GLN A 366 78.66 76.12 20.67
CA GLN A 366 78.07 75.64 21.97
C GLN A 366 76.76 76.22 22.56
N ARG A 367 75.77 75.32 22.77
CA ARG A 367 75.37 74.68 24.07
C ARG A 367 74.11 73.79 23.89
N LEU A 368 73.64 72.98 24.84
CA LEU A 368 74.22 71.88 25.65
C LEU A 368 73.06 71.31 26.53
N GLU A 369 72.80 69.99 26.52
CA GLU A 369 72.03 69.24 27.56
C GLU A 369 70.52 69.60 27.78
N ALA A 370 69.62 68.73 28.28
CA ALA A 370 69.68 67.30 28.62
C ALA A 370 68.28 66.63 28.65
N ALA A 371 68.28 65.28 28.65
CA ALA A 371 67.37 64.36 29.35
C ALA A 371 65.87 64.23 29.00
N GLU A 372 65.37 63.06 29.43
CA GLU A 372 64.05 62.45 29.32
C GLU A 372 62.89 63.28 29.90
N GLU A 373 61.70 63.25 29.28
CA GLU A 373 60.46 63.20 30.05
C GLU A 373 59.27 62.57 29.27
N ALA A 374 58.34 61.95 30.00
CA ALA A 374 57.07 61.46 29.48
C ALA A 374 55.94 61.62 30.53
N LYS A 375 54.99 62.54 30.30
CA LYS A 375 53.68 62.68 30.97
C LYS A 375 52.78 63.67 30.18
N ARG A 376 51.47 63.41 30.01
CA ARG A 376 50.32 63.88 30.84
C ARG A 376 50.36 65.39 31.10
N LEU A 377 49.32 66.21 30.89
CA LEU A 377 47.84 66.05 30.92
C LEU A 377 47.17 66.99 29.86
N SER A 378 45.85 67.03 29.62
CA SER A 378 44.66 66.50 30.34
C SER A 378 43.68 65.82 29.35
N GLU A 379 42.77 64.90 29.70
CA GLU A 379 41.76 64.88 30.80
C GLU A 379 40.76 66.07 30.65
N GLU A 380 39.43 65.91 30.68
CA GLU A 380 38.58 64.74 31.00
C GLU A 380 37.14 64.96 30.49
N SER A 381 36.36 63.88 30.18
CA SER A 381 34.98 63.65 30.72
C SER A 381 34.00 62.82 29.84
N VAL A 382 33.72 61.61 30.33
CA VAL A 382 32.37 60.99 30.47
C VAL A 382 31.68 60.31 29.26
N LYS A 383 31.36 59.02 29.50
CA LYS A 383 30.60 58.03 28.70
C LYS A 383 31.32 57.53 27.43
N GLU A 384 31.30 56.23 27.10
CA GLU A 384 30.42 55.14 27.59
C GLU A 384 31.17 53.82 27.87
N LEU A 385 30.65 53.04 28.82
CA LEU A 385 30.95 51.65 29.24
C LEU A 385 32.01 50.88 28.40
N GLN A 386 33.13 50.38 28.91
CA GLN A 386 33.53 49.83 30.23
C GLN A 386 32.95 48.45 30.59
N ALA A 387 33.74 47.42 30.26
CA ALA A 387 33.99 46.14 30.96
C ALA A 387 33.50 44.82 30.31
N LYS A 388 34.34 43.78 30.50
CA LYS A 388 34.19 42.35 30.13
C LYS A 388 34.36 42.06 28.63
N VAL A 389 35.10 41.03 28.18
CA VAL A 389 35.82 39.95 28.90
C VAL A 389 34.92 39.19 29.88
N GLU A 390 33.94 38.45 29.34
CA GLU A 390 33.85 37.00 29.60
C GLU A 390 32.88 36.32 28.59
N GLU A 391 33.36 36.02 27.37
CA GLU A 391 32.57 35.27 26.38
C GLU A 391 33.49 34.51 25.40
N ALA A 392 34.29 33.60 25.96
CA ALA A 392 35.20 32.71 25.21
C ALA A 392 34.78 31.23 25.26
N LYS A 393 33.49 30.98 25.50
CA LYS A 393 32.79 29.67 25.47
C LYS A 393 31.34 29.90 25.04
N VAL A 394 30.68 28.84 24.55
CA VAL A 394 29.35 28.85 23.92
C VAL A 394 29.35 29.42 22.49
N HIS A 395 30.00 28.72 21.56
CA HIS A 395 29.58 28.73 20.14
C HIS A 395 29.76 27.37 19.42
N ASP A 396 30.04 26.27 20.14
CA ASP A 396 30.00 24.89 19.60
C ASP A 396 28.65 24.19 19.85
N GLU A 397 27.71 24.85 20.53
CA GLU A 397 26.53 24.20 21.14
C GLU A 397 25.17 24.56 20.52
N GLU A 398 25.17 25.45 19.51
CA GLU A 398 23.98 25.80 18.72
C GLU A 398 24.00 25.11 17.35
N ASP A 399 25.13 25.10 16.64
CA ASP A 399 25.27 24.42 15.34
C ASP A 399 25.08 22.89 15.46
N HIS A 400 25.58 22.26 16.53
CA HIS A 400 25.37 20.83 16.77
C HIS A 400 23.90 20.48 17.01
N LYS A 401 23.14 21.37 17.67
CA LYS A 401 21.68 21.20 17.89
C LYS A 401 20.87 21.46 16.62
N ARG A 402 21.34 22.34 15.73
CA ARG A 402 20.76 22.52 14.39
C ARG A 402 20.95 21.28 13.51
N LEU A 403 22.14 20.67 13.51
CA LEU A 403 22.40 19.44 12.73
C LEU A 403 21.53 18.26 13.19
N GLU A 404 21.41 18.03 14.50
CA GLU A 404 20.57 16.94 15.04
C GLU A 404 19.09 17.15 14.72
N ALA A 405 18.58 18.39 14.84
CA ALA A 405 17.20 18.70 14.46
C ALA A 405 16.93 18.54 12.95
N GLU A 406 17.92 18.81 12.09
CA GLU A 406 17.80 18.64 10.65
C GLU A 406 17.87 17.15 10.24
N GLU A 407 18.74 16.33 10.87
CA GLU A 407 18.70 14.87 10.71
C GLU A 407 17.39 14.24 11.23
N GLU A 408 16.87 14.70 12.37
CA GLU A 408 15.63 14.15 12.94
C GLU A 408 14.40 14.53 12.08
N ALA A 409 14.34 15.77 11.56
CA ALA A 409 13.34 16.18 10.57
C ALA A 409 13.45 15.38 9.26
N LYS A 410 14.67 15.05 8.83
CA LYS A 410 14.90 14.20 7.65
C LYS A 410 14.45 12.76 7.89
N ARG A 411 14.74 12.16 9.04
CA ARG A 411 14.22 10.82 9.40
C ARG A 411 12.71 10.80 9.53
N ALA A 412 12.10 11.86 10.10
CA ALA A 412 10.65 11.98 10.19
C ALA A 412 9.98 12.06 8.80
N THR A 413 10.56 12.82 7.86
CA THR A 413 10.05 12.92 6.49
C THR A 413 10.32 11.66 5.65
N GLU A 414 11.45 10.98 5.84
CA GLU A 414 11.69 9.66 5.23
C GLU A 414 10.76 8.57 5.80
N ALA A 415 10.40 8.64 7.09
CA ALA A 415 9.42 7.74 7.72
C ALA A 415 7.99 8.00 7.24
N GLU A 416 7.56 9.26 7.11
CA GLU A 416 6.28 9.59 6.45
C GLU A 416 6.28 9.14 4.99
N LEU A 417 7.35 9.37 4.22
CA LEU A 417 7.46 8.91 2.84
C LEU A 417 7.41 7.38 2.74
N ALA A 418 7.99 6.64 3.69
CA ALA A 418 7.88 5.18 3.77
C ALA A 418 6.44 4.74 4.11
N ARG A 419 5.74 5.45 5.00
CA ARG A 419 4.35 5.15 5.37
C ARG A 419 3.38 5.45 4.22
N VAL A 420 3.56 6.57 3.52
CA VAL A 420 2.81 6.93 2.30
C VAL A 420 3.11 5.95 1.17
N LYS A 421 4.35 5.47 1.01
CA LYS A 421 4.67 4.40 0.06
C LYS A 421 3.94 3.09 0.38
N LEU A 422 3.92 2.68 1.65
CA LEU A 422 3.16 1.51 2.11
C LEU A 422 1.66 1.64 1.80
N GLN A 423 1.06 2.80 2.08
CA GLN A 423 -0.34 3.07 1.74
C GLN A 423 -0.59 3.07 0.23
N LEU A 424 0.29 3.69 -0.56
CA LEU A 424 0.17 3.72 -2.03
C LEU A 424 0.39 2.34 -2.68
N GLU A 425 1.19 1.48 -2.06
CA GLU A 425 1.42 0.09 -2.46
C GLU A 425 0.25 -0.83 -2.02
N GLU A 426 -0.42 -0.50 -0.91
CA GLU A 426 -1.67 -1.13 -0.48
C GLU A 426 -2.87 -0.72 -1.35
N GLU A 427 -2.93 0.55 -1.80
CA GLU A 427 -3.94 1.01 -2.76
C GLU A 427 -3.77 0.43 -4.17
N LYS A 428 -2.54 0.09 -4.57
CA LYS A 428 -2.21 -0.49 -5.88
C LYS A 428 -2.36 -2.01 -5.95
N LYS A 429 -2.54 -2.70 -4.81
CA LYS A 429 -2.89 -4.12 -4.80
C LYS A 429 -4.30 -4.31 -5.39
N PRO A 430 -4.58 -5.44 -6.07
CA PRO A 430 -5.87 -5.67 -6.71
C PRO A 430 -6.98 -5.79 -5.67
N LYS A 431 -7.72 -4.70 -5.44
CA LYS A 431 -8.91 -4.65 -4.57
C LYS A 431 -10.02 -5.53 -5.16
N LEU A 432 -10.02 -6.80 -4.81
CA LEU A 432 -11.14 -7.69 -5.10
C LEU A 432 -12.36 -7.27 -4.27
N PRO A 433 -13.55 -7.19 -4.88
CA PRO A 433 -14.73 -6.66 -4.22
C PRO A 433 -15.37 -7.74 -3.36
N ASN A 434 -14.81 -7.99 -2.16
CA ASN A 434 -15.45 -8.85 -1.17
C ASN A 434 -16.72 -8.16 -0.65
N LYS A 435 -17.85 -8.42 -1.32
CA LYS A 435 -19.15 -7.74 -1.12
C LYS A 435 -20.03 -8.35 -0.04
N THR A 436 -19.58 -9.43 0.60
CA THR A 436 -20.35 -10.22 1.56
C THR A 436 -20.25 -9.71 2.99
N LEU A 437 -19.10 -9.12 3.34
CA LEU A 437 -18.84 -8.40 4.57
C LEU A 437 -18.74 -6.89 4.28
N SER A 438 -19.25 -6.07 5.19
CA SER A 438 -19.29 -4.60 5.05
C SER A 438 -18.00 -3.94 5.54
N ASN A 439 -17.34 -4.55 6.53
CA ASN A 439 -16.10 -4.11 7.15
C ASN A 439 -15.33 -5.35 7.68
N PRO A 440 -14.77 -6.19 6.79
CA PRO A 440 -14.11 -7.45 7.16
C PRO A 440 -12.82 -7.21 7.96
N ILE A 441 -12.76 -7.76 9.18
CA ILE A 441 -11.55 -7.78 10.01
C ILE A 441 -10.79 -9.09 9.73
N PRO A 442 -9.52 -9.07 9.28
CA PRO A 442 -8.76 -10.28 9.02
C PRO A 442 -8.35 -10.99 10.32
N ILE A 443 -8.57 -12.30 10.38
CA ILE A 443 -7.95 -13.22 11.35
C ILE A 443 -6.59 -13.69 10.81
N VAL A 444 -6.54 -14.03 9.52
CA VAL A 444 -5.36 -14.49 8.77
C VAL A 444 -5.57 -14.21 7.28
N GLY A 445 -4.49 -13.97 6.54
CA GLY A 445 -4.54 -13.62 5.12
C GLY A 445 -4.87 -12.13 4.89
N SER A 446 -5.17 -11.75 3.63
CA SER A 446 -5.56 -10.38 3.27
C SER A 446 -6.18 -10.32 1.88
N LEU A 447 -7.22 -9.48 1.73
CA LEU A 447 -7.89 -9.22 0.44
C LEU A 447 -6.97 -8.55 -0.58
N GLY A 448 -5.88 -7.90 -0.13
CA GLY A 448 -4.83 -7.35 -0.99
C GLY A 448 -3.71 -8.33 -1.35
N GLY A 449 -3.74 -9.56 -0.83
CA GLY A 449 -2.67 -10.55 -0.95
C GLY A 449 -2.17 -11.01 0.42
N ALA A 450 -2.36 -12.29 0.74
CA ALA A 450 -1.84 -12.92 1.95
C ALA A 450 -0.30 -12.85 2.00
N SER A 451 0.24 -12.49 3.17
CA SER A 451 1.67 -12.19 3.36
C SER A 451 2.58 -13.42 3.30
N ASP A 452 2.06 -14.59 3.67
CA ASP A 452 2.69 -15.90 3.52
C ASP A 452 1.63 -16.95 3.18
N ASN A 453 2.04 -18.21 3.08
CA ASN A 453 1.13 -19.35 2.98
C ASN A 453 0.72 -19.79 4.40
N PHE A 454 -0.55 -20.16 4.58
CA PHE A 454 -1.06 -20.67 5.86
C PHE A 454 -1.82 -21.97 5.64
N ASP A 455 -1.52 -22.94 6.51
CA ASP A 455 -1.86 -24.36 6.41
C ASP A 455 -2.02 -24.91 7.85
N ASP A 456 -2.95 -25.83 8.11
CA ASP A 456 -3.11 -26.54 9.40
C ASP A 456 -3.02 -25.70 10.70
N ILE A 457 -3.51 -24.45 10.68
CA ILE A 457 -3.54 -23.54 11.86
C ILE A 457 -4.98 -23.28 12.32
N ALA A 458 -5.13 -23.07 13.64
CA ALA A 458 -6.34 -22.51 14.26
C ALA A 458 -5.99 -21.28 15.12
N TYR A 459 -6.79 -20.23 14.96
CA TYR A 459 -6.61 -18.92 15.59
C TYR A 459 -7.66 -18.67 16.67
N PRO A 460 -7.32 -18.07 17.83
CA PRO A 460 -8.31 -17.65 18.81
C PRO A 460 -9.12 -16.44 18.31
N LEU A 461 -10.41 -16.40 18.64
CA LEU A 461 -11.30 -15.29 18.37
C LEU A 461 -12.09 -14.94 19.65
N GLU A 462 -12.05 -13.67 20.07
CA GLU A 462 -12.86 -13.17 21.18
C GLU A 462 -14.15 -12.54 20.63
N SER A 463 -15.29 -13.18 20.90
CA SER A 463 -16.61 -12.69 20.55
C SER A 463 -17.08 -11.61 21.53
N THR A 464 -17.77 -10.58 21.02
CA THR A 464 -18.34 -9.51 21.83
C THR A 464 -19.54 -9.97 22.68
N PHE A 465 -20.15 -11.11 22.34
CA PHE A 465 -21.24 -11.76 23.07
C PHE A 465 -20.97 -13.26 23.28
N PRO A 466 -21.53 -13.89 24.33
CA PRO A 466 -21.40 -15.34 24.52
C PRO A 466 -22.06 -16.11 23.38
N ILE A 467 -21.26 -16.85 22.62
CA ILE A 467 -21.74 -17.79 21.61
C ILE A 467 -22.17 -19.05 22.34
N THR A 468 -23.38 -19.56 22.06
CA THR A 468 -23.92 -20.76 22.70
C THR A 468 -24.15 -21.86 21.67
N LEU A 469 -23.64 -23.07 21.95
CA LEU A 469 -23.83 -24.28 21.14
C LEU A 469 -24.08 -25.48 22.06
N TYR A 470 -25.11 -26.29 21.77
CA TYR A 470 -25.49 -27.46 22.58
C TYR A 470 -25.65 -27.16 24.10
N GLY A 471 -26.07 -25.94 24.44
CA GLY A 471 -26.20 -25.46 25.82
C GLY A 471 -24.90 -24.99 26.50
N TYR A 472 -23.74 -25.11 25.87
CA TYR A 472 -22.48 -24.54 26.35
C TYR A 472 -22.25 -23.14 25.76
N SER A 473 -21.81 -22.19 26.59
CA SER A 473 -21.62 -20.79 26.19
C SER A 473 -20.19 -20.32 26.45
N SER A 474 -19.59 -19.64 25.47
CA SER A 474 -18.26 -19.03 25.59
C SER A 474 -18.16 -17.73 24.78
N THR A 475 -17.40 -16.74 25.26
CA THR A 475 -16.94 -15.61 24.44
C THR A 475 -15.67 -15.96 23.66
N LYS A 476 -14.88 -16.94 24.16
CA LYS A 476 -13.70 -17.46 23.47
C LYS A 476 -14.13 -18.49 22.45
N ALA A 477 -13.65 -18.33 21.23
CA ALA A 477 -13.77 -19.31 20.18
C ALA A 477 -12.41 -19.51 19.48
N PHE A 478 -12.36 -20.50 18.60
CA PHE A 478 -11.21 -20.77 17.75
C PHE A 478 -11.68 -21.03 16.32
N VAL A 479 -10.91 -20.55 15.34
CA VAL A 479 -11.24 -20.59 13.91
C VAL A 479 -10.09 -21.26 13.17
N SER A 480 -10.35 -22.38 12.49
CA SER A 480 -9.36 -23.09 11.69
C SER A 480 -9.43 -22.70 10.22
N ILE A 481 -8.28 -22.72 9.53
CA ILE A 481 -8.19 -22.63 8.08
C ILE A 481 -9.00 -23.75 7.42
N ASN A 482 -8.98 -24.95 8.01
CA ASN A 482 -9.67 -26.17 7.55
C ASN A 482 -11.21 -26.14 7.71
N GLY A 483 -11.84 -24.95 7.78
CA GLY A 483 -13.30 -24.80 7.78
C GLY A 483 -13.99 -25.32 9.05
N VAL A 484 -13.31 -25.19 10.20
CA VAL A 484 -13.77 -25.62 11.54
C VAL A 484 -13.82 -24.42 12.49
N PHE A 485 -14.80 -24.41 13.39
CA PHE A 485 -14.93 -23.42 14.46
C PHE A 485 -15.36 -24.06 15.78
N SER A 486 -14.72 -23.72 16.90
CA SER A 486 -14.98 -24.35 18.22
C SER A 486 -15.01 -23.33 19.37
N LEU A 487 -15.61 -23.71 20.52
CA LEU A 487 -15.77 -22.82 21.70
C LEU A 487 -14.86 -23.17 22.89
N ASP A 488 -14.24 -24.34 22.87
CA ASP A 488 -13.58 -24.99 24.00
C ASP A 488 -12.06 -25.16 23.76
N ARG A 489 -11.65 -25.59 22.57
CA ARG A 489 -10.23 -25.71 22.19
C ARG A 489 -10.02 -25.51 20.69
N GLY A 490 -8.95 -24.81 20.33
CA GLY A 490 -8.48 -24.76 18.94
C GLY A 490 -8.06 -26.15 18.45
N ASP A 491 -8.43 -26.45 17.22
CA ASP A 491 -8.05 -27.66 16.50
C ASP A 491 -7.96 -27.35 15.01
N ALA A 492 -7.03 -27.98 14.31
CA ALA A 492 -6.75 -27.73 12.90
C ALA A 492 -6.67 -29.01 12.06
N ASN A 493 -7.12 -30.16 12.57
CA ASN A 493 -7.09 -31.42 11.83
C ASN A 493 -7.85 -31.34 10.48
N PHE A 494 -7.14 -31.47 9.36
CA PHE A 494 -7.72 -31.55 8.01
C PHE A 494 -8.48 -32.86 7.69
N ASN A 495 -8.29 -33.92 8.47
CA ASN A 495 -8.80 -35.27 8.19
C ASN A 495 -10.29 -35.40 8.53
N TYR A 496 -11.12 -34.85 7.65
CA TYR A 496 -12.58 -34.83 7.77
C TYR A 496 -13.21 -36.23 7.69
N VAL A 497 -14.21 -36.46 8.53
CA VAL A 497 -14.95 -37.74 8.69
C VAL A 497 -16.45 -37.46 8.87
N PRO A 498 -17.37 -38.42 8.63
CA PRO A 498 -18.78 -38.20 8.94
C PRO A 498 -18.96 -37.95 10.44
N LEU A 499 -19.87 -37.06 10.80
CA LEU A 499 -20.15 -36.73 12.20
C LEU A 499 -20.95 -37.87 12.88
N PRO A 500 -20.69 -38.18 14.17
CA PRO A 500 -19.75 -37.51 15.07
C PRO A 500 -18.29 -37.92 14.88
N ALA A 501 -17.39 -36.95 15.06
CA ALA A 501 -15.95 -37.05 14.88
C ALA A 501 -15.15 -37.03 16.21
N ARG A 502 -15.81 -37.14 17.37
CA ARG A 502 -15.19 -37.09 18.72
C ARG A 502 -14.02 -38.06 18.88
N ASP A 503 -14.16 -39.27 18.34
CA ASP A 503 -13.13 -40.32 18.36
C ASP A 503 -11.87 -39.98 17.52
N LYS A 504 -11.83 -38.79 16.89
CA LYS A 504 -10.66 -38.22 16.20
C LYS A 504 -9.94 -37.15 17.03
N GLY A 505 -10.33 -36.96 18.30
CA GLY A 505 -9.71 -36.01 19.22
C GLY A 505 -10.16 -34.55 19.03
N LEU A 506 -11.05 -34.28 18.07
CA LEU A 506 -11.68 -32.98 17.88
C LEU A 506 -12.36 -32.49 19.17
N PRO A 507 -12.55 -31.16 19.33
CA PRO A 507 -13.25 -30.60 20.49
C PRO A 507 -14.73 -31.02 20.57
N ASP A 508 -15.38 -30.74 21.70
CA ASP A 508 -16.74 -31.19 21.97
C ASP A 508 -17.79 -30.27 21.33
N TYR A 509 -17.54 -28.95 21.29
CA TYR A 509 -18.50 -27.93 20.84
C TYR A 509 -18.04 -27.27 19.55
N VAL A 510 -18.35 -27.91 18.42
CA VAL A 510 -17.71 -27.64 17.12
C VAL A 510 -18.74 -27.44 16.00
N LEU A 511 -18.46 -26.44 15.17
CA LEU A 511 -19.14 -26.12 13.93
C LEU A 511 -18.23 -26.49 12.76
N PHE A 512 -18.82 -27.12 11.74
CA PHE A 512 -18.15 -27.51 10.50
C PHE A 512 -18.89 -26.84 9.35
N PRO A 513 -18.68 -25.53 9.09
CA PRO A 513 -19.24 -24.87 7.91
C PRO A 513 -18.75 -25.52 6.61
N PHE A 514 -17.47 -25.91 6.52
CA PHE A 514 -16.91 -26.62 5.36
C PHE A 514 -15.63 -27.39 5.72
N TRP A 515 -15.73 -28.41 6.58
CA TRP A 515 -14.54 -29.07 7.12
C TRP A 515 -13.83 -29.96 6.09
N CYS A 516 -12.65 -29.52 5.65
CA CYS A 516 -11.71 -30.29 4.85
C CYS A 516 -10.33 -29.62 4.81
N ASP A 517 -9.40 -30.26 4.10
CA ASP A 517 -8.04 -29.80 3.77
C ASP A 517 -8.05 -28.50 2.93
N LEU A 518 -7.84 -27.36 3.58
CA LEU A 518 -7.94 -25.99 3.05
C LEU A 518 -6.70 -25.16 3.40
N TYR A 519 -6.41 -24.19 2.53
CA TYR A 519 -5.12 -23.50 2.46
C TYR A 519 -5.30 -22.03 2.07
N ILE A 520 -4.47 -21.15 2.62
CA ILE A 520 -4.36 -19.75 2.20
C ILE A 520 -3.03 -19.58 1.47
N TYR A 521 -3.08 -19.26 0.18
CA TYR A 521 -1.89 -19.09 -0.63
C TYR A 521 -1.28 -17.69 -0.52
N LYS A 522 0.04 -17.61 -0.38
CA LYS A 522 0.80 -16.36 -0.44
C LYS A 522 0.51 -15.60 -1.75
N ASP A 523 0.46 -14.28 -1.65
CA ASP A 523 0.23 -13.33 -2.75
C ASP A 523 -1.11 -13.56 -3.48
N THR A 524 -2.06 -14.25 -2.84
CA THR A 524 -3.46 -14.39 -3.29
C THR A 524 -4.40 -13.65 -2.34
N PRO A 525 -5.59 -13.20 -2.78
CA PRO A 525 -6.58 -12.45 -1.99
C PRO A 525 -7.27 -13.27 -0.86
N GLN A 526 -6.63 -14.35 -0.42
CA GLN A 526 -7.23 -15.36 0.46
C GLN A 526 -7.05 -15.01 1.94
N GLY A 527 -7.95 -15.51 2.78
CA GLY A 527 -7.93 -15.31 4.22
C GLY A 527 -9.18 -15.84 4.94
N ILE A 528 -9.16 -15.65 6.26
CA ILE A 528 -10.34 -15.79 7.13
C ILE A 528 -10.64 -14.42 7.72
N TYR A 529 -11.89 -13.99 7.64
CA TYR A 529 -12.34 -12.68 8.09
C TYR A 529 -13.48 -12.83 9.10
N TYR A 530 -13.68 -11.84 9.95
CA TYR A 530 -14.86 -11.74 10.80
C TYR A 530 -15.43 -10.33 10.84
N GLU A 531 -16.74 -10.24 11.10
CA GLU A 531 -17.45 -8.98 11.27
C GLU A 531 -18.40 -9.09 12.47
N PRO A 532 -18.09 -8.41 13.59
CA PRO A 532 -19.03 -8.19 14.67
C PRO A 532 -19.91 -6.98 14.33
N ALA A 533 -21.23 -7.13 14.39
CA ALA A 533 -22.18 -6.07 14.04
C ALA A 533 -23.39 -6.03 14.98
N GLY A 534 -24.07 -4.88 15.03
CA GLY A 534 -25.22 -4.64 15.91
C GLY A 534 -24.84 -4.27 17.34
N GLU A 535 -25.85 -4.04 18.18
CA GLU A 535 -25.72 -3.64 19.58
C GLU A 535 -26.50 -4.59 20.49
N ALA A 536 -26.10 -4.70 21.76
CA ALA A 536 -26.71 -5.64 22.70
C ALA A 536 -28.20 -5.31 22.94
N PRO A 537 -29.13 -6.29 22.99
CA PRO A 537 -28.93 -7.75 22.98
C PRO A 537 -29.13 -8.40 21.60
N SER A 538 -28.84 -7.67 20.51
CA SER A 538 -29.08 -8.09 19.12
C SER A 538 -27.80 -8.02 18.28
N ARG A 539 -26.66 -8.39 18.87
CA ARG A 539 -25.38 -8.48 18.17
C ARG A 539 -25.33 -9.70 17.27
N THR A 540 -24.47 -9.63 16.26
CA THR A 540 -24.19 -10.72 15.32
C THR A 540 -22.69 -10.84 15.12
N LEU A 541 -22.23 -12.06 14.88
CA LEU A 541 -20.86 -12.36 14.48
C LEU A 541 -20.93 -13.17 13.19
N CYS A 542 -20.42 -12.60 12.11
CA CYS A 542 -20.14 -13.36 10.90
C CYS A 542 -18.65 -13.76 10.88
N VAL A 543 -18.37 -14.99 10.47
CA VAL A 543 -17.01 -15.48 10.21
C VAL A 543 -16.99 -16.09 8.81
N GLU A 544 -16.06 -15.65 7.98
CA GLU A 544 -15.99 -15.92 6.56
C GLU A 544 -14.63 -16.50 6.17
N TRP A 545 -14.66 -17.53 5.32
CA TRP A 545 -13.49 -18.11 4.70
C TRP A 545 -13.52 -17.76 3.21
N TYR A 546 -12.40 -17.24 2.70
CA TYR A 546 -12.13 -17.09 1.28
C TYR A 546 -10.76 -17.74 1.01
N VAL A 547 -10.78 -19.05 0.75
CA VAL A 547 -9.60 -19.92 0.79
C VAL A 547 -9.55 -20.87 -0.40
N SER A 548 -8.46 -21.63 -0.54
CA SER A 548 -8.35 -22.73 -1.51
C SER A 548 -8.23 -24.09 -0.83
N ARG A 549 -8.18 -25.18 -1.62
CA ARG A 549 -7.70 -26.48 -1.14
C ARG A 549 -6.18 -26.55 -1.15
N TYR A 550 -5.61 -27.38 -0.28
CA TYR A 550 -4.19 -27.71 -0.35
C TYR A 550 -3.83 -28.31 -1.72
N ARG A 551 -2.71 -27.82 -2.29
CA ARG A 551 -2.21 -28.05 -3.67
C ARG A 551 -3.09 -27.52 -4.82
N ASP A 552 -4.22 -26.89 -4.53
CA ASP A 552 -5.27 -26.53 -5.49
C ASP A 552 -5.54 -25.00 -5.51
N ARG A 553 -4.48 -24.21 -5.77
CA ARG A 553 -4.44 -22.73 -5.67
C ARG A 553 -5.55 -21.98 -6.43
N ASP A 554 -6.02 -22.53 -7.53
CA ASP A 554 -7.03 -21.89 -8.38
C ASP A 554 -8.47 -22.35 -8.06
N GLN A 555 -8.64 -23.30 -7.13
CA GLN A 555 -9.97 -23.69 -6.63
C GLN A 555 -10.35 -22.79 -5.45
N TYR A 556 -11.29 -21.87 -5.63
CA TYR A 556 -11.76 -21.00 -4.55
C TYR A 556 -12.95 -21.59 -3.80
N TYR A 557 -12.95 -21.36 -2.49
CA TYR A 557 -13.96 -21.76 -1.52
C TYR A 557 -14.34 -20.53 -0.70
N HIS A 558 -15.51 -19.97 -1.00
CA HIS A 558 -16.11 -18.81 -0.36
C HIS A 558 -17.40 -19.21 0.37
N PHE A 559 -17.31 -19.24 1.69
CA PHE A 559 -18.41 -19.57 2.58
C PHE A 559 -18.30 -18.78 3.88
N ASN A 560 -19.43 -18.52 4.53
CA ASN A 560 -19.44 -17.92 5.86
C ASN A 560 -20.45 -18.59 6.78
N MET A 561 -20.27 -18.34 8.07
CA MET A 561 -21.25 -18.66 9.10
C MET A 561 -21.70 -17.37 9.80
N LEU A 562 -22.95 -17.35 10.25
CA LEU A 562 -23.56 -16.27 11.00
C LEU A 562 -24.10 -16.81 12.34
N LEU A 563 -23.67 -16.17 13.42
CA LEU A 563 -24.14 -16.38 14.79
C LEU A 563 -24.84 -15.11 15.27
N GLU A 564 -25.95 -15.25 15.98
CA GLU A 564 -26.79 -14.13 16.42
C GLU A 564 -27.05 -14.22 17.93
N GLU A 565 -26.78 -13.14 18.67
CA GLU A 565 -26.97 -13.07 20.14
C GLU A 565 -28.40 -13.40 20.56
N ALA A 566 -29.37 -12.94 19.75
CA ALA A 566 -30.80 -13.20 19.95
C ALA A 566 -31.25 -14.64 19.60
N LYS A 567 -30.35 -15.50 19.09
CA LYS A 567 -30.63 -16.90 18.68
C LYS A 567 -29.56 -17.88 19.20
N PRO A 568 -29.36 -18.01 20.53
CA PRO A 568 -28.40 -18.97 21.08
C PRO A 568 -28.71 -20.40 20.63
N ASN A 569 -27.68 -21.22 20.41
CA ASN A 569 -27.71 -22.57 19.82
C ASN A 569 -27.97 -22.63 18.31
N VAL A 570 -28.26 -21.51 17.63
CA VAL A 570 -28.51 -21.47 16.19
C VAL A 570 -27.31 -20.90 15.44
N VAL A 571 -26.91 -21.55 14.34
CA VAL A 571 -25.97 -21.02 13.36
C VAL A 571 -26.56 -21.10 11.94
N THR A 572 -26.25 -20.13 11.10
CA THR A 572 -26.55 -20.18 9.65
C THR A 572 -25.26 -20.22 8.85
N TYR A 573 -25.05 -21.27 8.06
CA TYR A 573 -23.99 -21.33 7.04
C TYR A 573 -24.52 -20.83 5.69
N LYS A 574 -23.68 -20.14 4.91
CA LYS A 574 -23.98 -19.71 3.53
C LYS A 574 -22.83 -20.07 2.60
N PHE A 575 -23.18 -20.60 1.43
CA PHE A 575 -22.23 -20.98 0.39
C PHE A 575 -22.36 -20.04 -0.82
N TYR A 576 -21.27 -19.35 -1.16
CA TYR A 576 -21.22 -18.39 -2.27
C TYR A 576 -20.53 -19.04 -3.47
N GLU A 577 -19.33 -19.59 -3.25
CA GLU A 577 -18.58 -20.35 -4.25
C GLU A 577 -17.87 -21.53 -3.56
N ALA A 578 -17.93 -22.72 -4.18
CA ALA A 578 -17.16 -23.89 -3.77
C ALA A 578 -17.08 -24.82 -4.99
N LEU A 579 -15.87 -25.03 -5.53
CA LEU A 579 -15.73 -25.68 -6.84
C LEU A 579 -16.28 -27.11 -6.84
N ASP A 580 -15.97 -27.91 -5.81
CA ASP A 580 -16.48 -29.28 -5.63
C ASP A 580 -17.89 -29.34 -5.03
N LYS A 581 -18.44 -28.21 -4.55
CA LYS A 581 -19.74 -28.07 -3.85
C LYS A 581 -19.87 -28.92 -2.59
N GLY A 582 -18.76 -29.27 -1.94
CA GLY A 582 -18.68 -30.14 -0.77
C GLY A 582 -18.56 -31.64 -1.06
N ALA A 583 -18.21 -32.02 -2.30
CA ALA A 583 -17.98 -33.42 -2.68
C ALA A 583 -16.81 -34.09 -1.94
N SER A 584 -15.92 -33.32 -1.29
CA SER A 584 -14.82 -33.84 -0.47
C SER A 584 -14.65 -33.03 0.84
N CYS A 585 -15.75 -32.86 1.59
CA CYS A 585 -15.74 -32.26 2.93
C CYS A 585 -16.83 -32.83 3.85
N THR A 586 -16.79 -32.43 5.13
CA THR A 586 -17.86 -32.63 6.12
C THR A 586 -18.52 -31.28 6.43
N ILE A 587 -19.87 -31.23 6.42
CA ILE A 587 -20.64 -30.04 6.78
C ILE A 587 -21.66 -30.40 7.86
N GLY A 588 -21.67 -29.65 8.97
CA GLY A 588 -22.55 -29.94 10.10
C GLY A 588 -22.17 -29.22 11.39
N ALA A 589 -22.59 -29.77 12.52
CA ALA A 589 -22.23 -29.35 13.88
C ALA A 589 -22.16 -30.55 14.83
N GLN A 590 -21.39 -30.43 15.92
CA GLN A 590 -21.21 -31.43 16.96
C GLN A 590 -21.21 -30.80 18.36
N GLY A 591 -21.93 -31.46 19.27
CA GLY A 591 -21.81 -31.33 20.72
C GLY A 591 -21.25 -32.62 21.33
N PRO A 592 -21.01 -32.68 22.65
CA PRO A 592 -20.46 -33.87 23.33
C PRO A 592 -21.35 -35.12 23.20
N ASN A 593 -22.67 -34.97 23.09
CA ASN A 593 -23.63 -36.08 23.06
C ASN A 593 -24.46 -36.18 21.77
N SER A 594 -24.50 -35.15 20.94
CA SER A 594 -25.30 -35.11 19.70
C SER A 594 -24.54 -34.41 18.56
N ALA A 595 -25.00 -34.59 17.33
CA ALA A 595 -24.43 -33.96 16.14
C ALA A 595 -25.52 -33.80 15.06
N GLN A 596 -25.33 -32.84 14.15
CA GLN A 596 -26.18 -32.64 12.97
C GLN A 596 -25.29 -32.66 11.72
N LEU A 597 -25.51 -33.62 10.83
CA LEU A 597 -24.77 -33.75 9.58
C LEU A 597 -25.62 -33.23 8.41
N PHE A 598 -25.12 -32.25 7.67
CA PHE A 598 -25.72 -31.79 6.40
C PHE A 598 -25.19 -32.60 5.22
N SER A 599 -23.86 -32.76 5.17
CA SER A 599 -23.13 -33.35 4.05
C SER A 599 -21.87 -34.06 4.54
N PHE A 600 -21.55 -35.19 3.93
CA PHE A 600 -20.23 -35.82 3.98
C PHE A 600 -19.95 -36.42 2.62
N ASN A 601 -18.91 -35.95 1.92
CA ASN A 601 -18.59 -36.36 0.54
C ASN A 601 -19.76 -36.23 -0.46
N GLU A 602 -20.57 -35.17 -0.34
CA GLU A 602 -21.72 -34.94 -1.21
C GLU A 602 -21.79 -33.48 -1.68
N ALA A 603 -22.02 -33.28 -2.98
CA ALA A 603 -22.07 -31.98 -3.67
C ALA A 603 -23.32 -31.13 -3.34
N LYS A 604 -23.54 -30.83 -2.05
CA LYS A 604 -24.72 -30.16 -1.49
C LYS A 604 -24.55 -28.66 -1.23
N ALA A 605 -23.32 -28.19 -1.04
CA ALA A 605 -22.95 -26.79 -0.82
C ALA A 605 -22.87 -26.04 -2.15
N LEU A 606 -24.03 -25.90 -2.82
CA LEU A 606 -24.16 -25.15 -4.06
C LEU A 606 -24.16 -23.63 -3.75
N PRO A 607 -23.64 -22.78 -4.65
CA PRO A 607 -23.85 -21.34 -4.63
C PRO A 607 -25.32 -20.96 -4.35
N GLY A 608 -25.53 -20.07 -3.39
CA GLY A 608 -26.85 -19.59 -2.98
C GLY A 608 -27.61 -20.54 -2.06
N VAL A 609 -27.01 -21.64 -1.59
CA VAL A 609 -27.58 -22.49 -0.52
C VAL A 609 -27.17 -21.94 0.84
N GLN A 610 -28.14 -21.87 1.75
CA GLN A 610 -27.87 -21.66 3.18
C GLN A 610 -28.42 -22.82 4.01
N VAL A 611 -27.76 -23.10 5.14
CA VAL A 611 -28.11 -24.16 6.07
C VAL A 611 -28.20 -23.57 7.47
N VAL A 612 -29.37 -23.65 8.08
CA VAL A 612 -29.58 -23.27 9.48
C VAL A 612 -29.54 -24.54 10.33
N ILE A 613 -28.69 -24.56 11.35
CA ILE A 613 -28.60 -25.65 12.33
C ILE A 613 -29.01 -25.09 13.69
N ASP A 614 -29.99 -25.73 14.32
CA ASP A 614 -30.34 -25.51 15.73
C ASP A 614 -29.80 -26.68 16.55
N THR A 615 -28.74 -26.41 17.31
CA THR A 615 -28.01 -27.40 18.11
C THR A 615 -28.75 -27.79 19.39
N ALA A 616 -29.75 -27.03 19.83
CA ALA A 616 -30.60 -27.36 20.98
C ALA A 616 -31.82 -28.19 20.58
N ALA A 617 -32.48 -27.84 19.47
CA ALA A 617 -33.55 -28.66 18.90
C ALA A 617 -33.03 -29.89 18.13
N GLY A 618 -31.73 -29.96 17.85
CA GLY A 618 -31.11 -30.98 17.01
C GLY A 618 -31.57 -30.94 15.55
N SER A 619 -32.04 -29.78 15.08
CA SER A 619 -32.71 -29.63 13.79
C SER A 619 -31.81 -28.97 12.74
N LEU A 620 -32.09 -29.26 11.46
CA LEU A 620 -31.34 -28.72 10.34
C LEU A 620 -32.27 -28.35 9.19
N THR A 621 -32.20 -27.11 8.73
CA THR A 621 -33.04 -26.56 7.66
C THR A 621 -32.20 -26.03 6.52
N ARG A 622 -32.31 -26.64 5.35
CA ARG A 622 -31.73 -26.13 4.09
C ARG A 622 -32.70 -25.14 3.44
N SER A 623 -32.20 -23.99 3.00
CA SER A 623 -32.93 -23.03 2.17
C SER A 623 -31.99 -22.37 1.16
N THR A 624 -32.46 -21.37 0.43
CA THR A 624 -31.67 -20.63 -0.58
C THR A 624 -31.75 -19.13 -0.36
N PHE A 625 -30.65 -18.43 -0.64
CA PHE A 625 -30.53 -16.98 -0.60
C PHE A 625 -30.06 -16.45 -1.97
N ALA A 626 -30.18 -15.15 -2.20
CA ALA A 626 -29.61 -14.50 -3.39
C ALA A 626 -28.16 -14.06 -3.12
N ILE A 627 -27.28 -14.36 -4.07
CA ILE A 627 -25.91 -13.80 -4.16
C ILE A 627 -26.02 -12.45 -4.90
#